data_AF-A0A438IQ05-F1
#
_entry.id   AF-A0A438IQ05-F1
#
_cell.length_a   1.000
_cell.length_b   1.000
_cell.length_c   1.000
_cell.angle_alpha   90.00
_cell.angle_beta   90.00
_cell.angle_gamma   90.00
#
_symmetry.space_group_name_H-M   'P 1'
#
loop_
_entity.id
_entity.type
_entity.pdbx_description
1 polymer ?
#
loop_
_entity_poly.entity_id
_entity_poly.type
_entity_poly.pdbx_seq_one_letter_code
_entity_poly.pdbx_strand_id
1 'polypeptide(L)'
;MEAAGKVKKGAGGRKGGGPKKKPRVGTGAPVYLAAVLEYLAAEVLELAGNAARDNKKNRIIPRHVLLAVRNDEELGKLLAGVTIAHGGVLPNINPVLLPKKSDKAAKEPKSPSKATKSPRKT
;
A
#
# COMPACT_ATOMS: atom_id res chain seq x y z
N MET A 1 -13.76 12.40 -89.67
CA MET A 1 -14.18 11.10 -89.12
C MET A 1 -13.46 10.88 -87.82
N GLU A 2 -14.26 10.72 -86.78
CA GLU A 2 -13.93 10.57 -85.37
C GLU A 2 -13.45 9.14 -85.07
N ALA A 3 -12.49 8.97 -84.16
CA ALA A 3 -12.37 7.76 -83.37
C ALA A 3 -11.63 8.08 -82.05
N ALA A 4 -12.42 8.41 -81.04
CA ALA A 4 -11.98 8.64 -79.67
C ALA A 4 -11.39 7.36 -79.05
N GLY A 5 -10.12 7.41 -78.64
CA GLY A 5 -9.48 6.39 -77.83
C GLY A 5 -10.01 6.39 -76.40
N LYS A 6 -10.75 5.32 -76.04
CA LYS A 6 -11.39 5.16 -74.73
C LYS A 6 -10.35 4.84 -73.64
N VAL A 7 -10.11 5.78 -72.73
CA VAL A 7 -9.27 5.57 -71.54
C VAL A 7 -10.01 4.67 -70.55
N LYS A 8 -9.50 3.44 -70.33
CA LYS A 8 -9.98 2.53 -69.28
C LYS A 8 -9.50 3.05 -67.92
N LYS A 9 -10.39 3.67 -67.17
CA LYS A 9 -10.16 4.12 -65.78
C LYS A 9 -9.98 2.88 -64.89
N GLY A 10 -8.73 2.52 -64.60
CA GLY A 10 -8.39 1.47 -63.64
C GLY A 10 -8.93 1.83 -62.26
N ALA A 11 -9.62 0.88 -61.64
CA ALA A 11 -10.33 1.04 -60.38
C ALA A 11 -9.41 1.59 -59.29
N GLY A 12 -9.77 2.75 -58.74
CA GLY A 12 -9.16 3.28 -57.53
C GLY A 12 -9.28 2.24 -56.42
N GLY A 13 -8.12 1.76 -55.93
CA GLY A 13 -8.06 0.90 -54.76
C GLY A 13 -8.78 1.58 -53.61
N ARG A 14 -9.88 0.97 -53.14
CA ARG A 14 -10.52 1.35 -51.89
C ARG A 14 -9.48 1.17 -50.77
N LYS A 15 -8.94 2.27 -50.26
CA LYS A 15 -8.29 2.29 -48.95
C LYS A 15 -9.32 1.75 -47.95
N GLY A 16 -9.10 0.53 -47.48
CA GLY A 16 -9.95 -0.13 -46.49
C GLY A 16 -9.88 0.58 -45.14
N GLY A 17 -10.61 1.69 -45.02
CA GLY A 17 -10.88 2.39 -43.77
C GLY A 17 -12.10 1.79 -43.08
N GLY A 18 -12.06 0.49 -42.77
CA GLY A 18 -13.05 -0.10 -41.87
C GLY A 18 -12.78 0.32 -40.42
N PRO A 19 -13.81 0.44 -39.57
CA PRO A 19 -13.61 0.81 -38.17
C PRO A 19 -12.66 -0.21 -37.49
N LYS A 20 -11.55 0.30 -36.93
CA LYS A 20 -10.62 -0.51 -36.13
C LYS A 20 -11.36 -1.03 -34.90
N LYS A 21 -11.61 -2.34 -34.84
CA LYS A 21 -12.26 -3.00 -33.69
C LYS A 21 -11.33 -2.90 -32.48
N LYS A 22 -11.88 -2.57 -31.30
CA LYS A 22 -11.13 -2.62 -30.04
C LYS A 22 -10.71 -4.07 -29.75
N PRO A 23 -9.50 -4.30 -29.17
CA PRO A 23 -9.10 -5.63 -28.74
C PRO A 23 -10.11 -6.22 -27.76
N ARG A 24 -10.35 -7.53 -27.86
CA ARG A 24 -11.21 -8.26 -26.91
C ARG A 24 -10.40 -8.64 -25.67
N VAL A 25 -11.04 -8.61 -24.52
CA VAL A 25 -10.49 -9.13 -23.26
C VAL A 25 -10.90 -10.60 -23.12
N GLY A 26 -9.95 -11.48 -22.81
CA GLY A 26 -10.23 -12.91 -22.60
C GLY A 26 -11.06 -13.14 -21.33
N THR A 27 -11.85 -14.21 -21.31
CA THR A 27 -12.76 -14.53 -20.19
C THR A 27 -12.03 -14.79 -18.86
N GLY A 28 -10.79 -15.28 -18.91
CA GLY A 28 -9.96 -15.49 -17.71
C GLY A 28 -9.33 -14.22 -17.13
N ALA A 29 -9.24 -13.14 -17.91
CA ALA A 29 -8.60 -11.90 -17.46
C ALA A 29 -9.27 -11.26 -16.21
N PRO A 30 -10.61 -11.10 -16.13
CA PRO A 30 -11.23 -10.55 -14.92
C PRO A 30 -11.07 -11.46 -13.71
N VAL A 31 -11.06 -12.78 -13.89
CA VAL A 31 -10.89 -13.75 -12.80
C VAL A 31 -9.47 -13.67 -12.23
N TYR A 32 -8.46 -13.68 -13.10
CA TYR A 32 -7.08 -13.58 -12.68
C TYR A 32 -6.79 -12.24 -12.00
N LEU A 33 -7.28 -11.13 -12.57
CA LEU A 33 -7.12 -9.81 -11.97
C LEU A 33 -7.79 -9.73 -10.60
N ALA A 34 -9.01 -10.25 -10.45
CA ALA A 34 -9.71 -10.26 -9.17
C ALA A 34 -8.93 -11.06 -8.11
N ALA A 35 -8.43 -12.25 -8.46
CA ALA A 35 -7.64 -13.08 -7.55
C ALA A 35 -6.36 -12.38 -7.08
N VAL A 36 -5.65 -11.70 -7.99
CA VAL A 36 -4.44 -10.94 -7.64
C VAL A 36 -4.76 -9.74 -6.73
N LEU A 37 -5.85 -9.02 -7.03
CA LEU A 37 -6.28 -7.89 -6.19
C LEU A 37 -6.73 -8.35 -4.80
N GLU A 38 -7.42 -9.49 -4.71
CA GLU A 38 -7.83 -10.10 -3.44
C GLU A 38 -6.60 -10.50 -2.61
N TYR A 39 -5.62 -11.17 -3.23
CA TYR A 39 -4.38 -11.55 -2.57
C TYR A 39 -3.63 -10.34 -1.99
N LEU A 40 -3.43 -9.28 -2.78
CA LEU A 40 -2.76 -8.07 -2.33
C LEU A 40 -3.55 -7.35 -1.21
N ALA A 41 -4.87 -7.31 -1.30
CA ALA A 41 -5.71 -6.72 -0.27
C ALA A 41 -5.61 -7.51 1.05
N ALA A 42 -5.63 -8.84 0.97
CA ALA A 42 -5.48 -9.72 2.13
C ALA A 42 -4.14 -9.52 2.83
N GLU A 43 -3.03 -9.49 2.08
CA GLU A 43 -1.68 -9.28 2.63
C GLU A 43 -1.57 -7.94 3.39
N VAL A 44 -2.05 -6.85 2.78
CA VAL A 44 -2.04 -5.53 3.44
C VAL A 44 -2.93 -5.52 4.70
N LEU A 45 -4.10 -6.17 4.65
CA LEU A 45 -5.02 -6.23 5.79
C LEU A 45 -4.51 -7.10 6.93
N GLU A 46 -3.81 -8.19 6.64
CA GLU A 46 -3.18 -9.07 7.63
C GLU A 46 -2.13 -8.29 8.44
N LEU A 47 -1.17 -7.66 7.74
CA LEU A 47 -0.11 -6.88 8.36
C LEU A 47 -0.64 -5.63 9.07
N ALA A 48 -1.62 -4.92 8.47
CA ALA A 48 -2.25 -3.76 9.11
C ALA A 48 -3.10 -4.16 10.33
N GLY A 49 -3.71 -5.34 10.30
CA GLY A 49 -4.41 -5.93 11.44
C GLY A 49 -3.45 -6.24 12.58
N ASN A 50 -2.29 -6.81 12.29
CA ASN A 50 -1.22 -7.03 13.28
C ASN A 50 -0.73 -5.70 13.86
N ALA A 51 -0.43 -4.70 13.02
CA ALA A 51 -0.06 -3.37 13.49
C ALA A 51 -1.16 -2.68 14.33
N ALA A 52 -2.44 -2.95 14.06
CA ALA A 52 -3.54 -2.45 14.89
C ALA A 52 -3.54 -3.11 16.27
N ARG A 53 -3.37 -4.43 16.31
CA ARG A 53 -3.28 -5.23 17.55
C ARG A 53 -2.08 -4.82 18.40
N ASP A 54 -0.92 -4.59 17.80
CA ASP A 54 0.28 -4.10 18.49
C ASP A 54 0.05 -2.73 19.13
N ASN A 55 -0.75 -1.89 18.47
CA ASN A 55 -1.19 -0.60 18.99
C ASN A 55 -2.41 -0.70 19.92
N LYS A 56 -2.79 -1.90 20.34
CA LYS A 56 -3.92 -2.20 21.25
C LYS A 56 -5.25 -1.64 20.75
N LYS A 57 -5.48 -1.70 19.43
CA LYS A 57 -6.70 -1.24 18.77
C LYS A 57 -7.34 -2.36 17.97
N ASN A 58 -8.68 -2.39 17.96
CA ASN A 58 -9.46 -3.36 17.19
C ASN A 58 -9.85 -2.85 15.80
N ARG A 59 -9.56 -1.58 15.48
CA ARG A 59 -9.89 -0.95 14.20
C ARG A 59 -8.62 -0.56 13.45
N ILE A 60 -8.54 -0.96 12.18
CA ILE A 60 -7.50 -0.51 11.26
C ILE A 60 -7.74 0.97 10.94
N ILE A 61 -6.68 1.78 11.07
CA ILE A 61 -6.67 3.20 10.69
C ILE A 61 -5.50 3.45 9.72
N PRO A 62 -5.42 4.61 9.04
CA PRO A 62 -4.35 4.85 8.06
C PRO A 62 -2.93 4.70 8.61
N ARG A 63 -2.70 4.99 9.89
CA ARG A 63 -1.43 4.72 10.57
C ARG A 63 -1.02 3.25 10.50
N HIS A 64 -1.95 2.32 10.73
CA HIS A 64 -1.64 0.89 10.72
C HIS A 64 -1.31 0.41 9.32
N VAL A 65 -2.01 0.93 8.29
CA VAL A 65 -1.69 0.66 6.88
C VAL A 65 -0.28 1.17 6.54
N LEU A 66 0.08 2.38 6.99
CA LEU A 66 1.43 2.90 6.75
C LEU A 66 2.50 2.05 7.47
N LEU A 67 2.27 1.66 8.72
CA LEU A 67 3.21 0.79 9.45
C LEU A 67 3.38 -0.56 8.75
N ALA A 68 2.30 -1.18 8.27
CA ALA A 68 2.35 -2.42 7.51
C ALA A 68 3.18 -2.27 6.23
N VAL A 69 2.80 -1.31 5.37
CA VAL A 69 3.45 -1.10 4.05
C VAL A 69 4.92 -0.71 4.18
N ARG A 70 5.30 0.09 5.18
CA ARG A 70 6.68 0.61 5.29
C ARG A 70 7.62 -0.31 6.03
N ASN A 71 7.11 -1.23 6.86
CA ASN A 71 7.94 -2.27 7.48
C ASN A 71 8.08 -3.53 6.61
N ASP A 72 7.23 -3.70 5.60
CA ASP A 72 7.34 -4.78 4.63
C ASP A 72 8.14 -4.35 3.39
N GLU A 73 9.10 -5.18 2.98
CA GLU A 73 10.01 -4.85 1.88
C GLU A 73 9.30 -4.86 0.52
N GLU A 74 8.42 -5.83 0.29
CA GLU A 74 7.76 -6.02 -1.01
C GLU A 74 6.67 -4.98 -1.24
N LEU A 75 5.81 -4.76 -0.24
CA LEU A 75 4.79 -3.71 -0.25
C LEU A 75 5.43 -2.32 -0.28
N GLY A 76 6.55 -2.12 0.41
CA GLY A 76 7.31 -0.87 0.39
C GLY A 76 7.83 -0.53 -1.00
N LYS A 77 8.30 -1.54 -1.75
CA LYS A 77 8.72 -1.39 -3.16
C LYS A 77 7.52 -1.19 -4.10
N LEU A 78 6.48 -2.00 -3.95
CA LEU A 78 5.27 -1.95 -4.77
C LEU A 78 4.58 -0.59 -4.67
N LEU A 79 4.57 0.01 -3.48
CA LEU A 79 3.93 1.29 -3.18
C LEU A 79 4.93 2.44 -3.05
N ALA A 80 6.11 2.30 -3.66
CA ALA A 80 7.08 3.39 -3.74
C ALA A 80 6.47 4.62 -4.42
N GLY A 81 6.61 5.80 -3.80
CA GLY A 81 6.02 7.04 -4.29
C GLY A 81 4.55 7.27 -3.95
N VAL A 82 3.85 6.28 -3.37
CA VAL A 82 2.46 6.45 -2.92
C VAL A 82 2.43 7.15 -1.56
N THR A 83 1.56 8.16 -1.45
CA THR A 83 1.29 8.85 -0.18
C THR A 83 0.05 8.26 0.48
N ILE A 84 0.20 7.79 1.72
CA ILE A 84 -0.91 7.31 2.55
C ILE A 84 -1.37 8.48 3.43
N ALA A 85 -2.54 9.04 3.10
CA ALA A 85 -3.13 10.13 3.87
C ALA A 85 -3.31 9.73 5.35
N HIS A 86 -2.95 10.62 6.27
CA HIS A 86 -2.98 10.39 7.73
C HIS A 86 -2.13 9.19 8.22
N GLY A 87 -1.18 8.69 7.42
CA GLY A 87 -0.30 7.57 7.80
C GLY A 87 0.86 7.96 8.72
N GLY A 88 1.38 9.18 8.60
CA GLY A 88 2.62 9.60 9.29
C GLY A 88 3.87 8.95 8.68
N VAL A 89 4.91 8.72 9.49
CA VAL A 89 6.18 8.08 9.08
C VAL A 89 6.64 7.00 10.06
N LEU A 90 7.49 6.07 9.63
CA LEU A 90 8.13 5.14 10.58
C LEU A 90 8.96 5.92 11.60
N PRO A 91 8.85 5.61 12.91
CA PRO A 91 9.69 6.22 13.91
C PRO A 91 11.16 5.88 13.64
N ASN A 92 11.96 6.89 13.33
CA ASN A 92 13.39 6.75 13.10
C ASN A 92 14.10 8.04 13.54
N ILE A 93 15.08 7.93 14.43
CA ILE A 93 15.90 9.06 14.89
C ILE A 93 17.34 8.75 14.50
N ASN A 94 17.96 9.66 13.75
CA ASN A 94 19.37 9.49 13.38
C ASN A 94 20.23 9.47 14.66
N PRO A 95 21.17 8.51 14.84
CA PRO A 95 21.98 8.38 16.04
C PRO A 95 22.73 9.65 16.45
N VAL A 96 23.08 10.52 15.50
CA VAL A 96 23.75 11.81 15.76
C VAL A 96 22.88 12.77 16.57
N LEU A 97 21.56 12.64 16.45
CA LEU A 97 20.59 13.46 17.18
C LEU A 97 20.35 12.95 18.61
N LEU A 98 20.86 11.76 18.95
CA LEU A 98 20.72 11.24 20.30
C LEU A 98 21.68 11.95 21.26
N PRO A 99 21.29 12.16 22.52
CA PRO A 99 22.20 12.66 23.54
C PRO A 99 23.45 11.78 23.60
N LYS A 100 24.63 12.40 23.65
CA LYS A 100 25.88 11.66 23.88
C LYS A 100 25.73 10.93 25.22
N LYS A 101 25.94 9.61 25.23
CA LYS A 101 25.97 8.83 26.47
C LYS A 101 27.00 9.45 27.41
N SER A 102 26.55 10.15 28.44
CA SER A 102 27.36 10.46 29.61
C SER A 102 27.21 9.31 30.58
N ASP A 103 28.28 8.56 30.84
CA ASP A 103 28.32 7.65 31.98
C ASP A 103 28.25 8.48 33.26
N LYS A 104 27.03 8.65 33.80
CA LYS A 104 26.82 9.06 35.20
C LYS A 104 25.92 8.06 35.88
N ALA A 105 26.58 7.29 36.73
CA ALA A 105 26.01 6.39 37.71
C ALA A 105 25.11 7.11 38.73
N ALA A 106 24.28 6.27 39.36
CA ALA A 106 23.73 6.38 40.71
C ALA A 106 22.42 7.17 40.94
N LYS A 107 21.41 6.35 41.28
CA LYS A 107 20.35 6.55 42.28
C LYS A 107 19.30 7.63 42.01
N GLU A 108 18.12 7.17 41.60
CA GLU A 108 16.87 7.69 42.15
C GLU A 108 16.13 6.59 42.93
N PRO A 109 15.66 6.87 44.15
CA PRO A 109 15.06 5.90 45.05
C PRO A 109 13.63 5.56 44.64
N LYS A 110 13.31 4.26 44.76
CA LYS A 110 11.94 3.71 44.68
C LYS A 110 11.00 4.53 45.57
N SER A 111 9.96 5.09 44.97
CA SER A 111 8.81 5.68 45.66
C SER A 111 8.17 4.66 46.64
N PRO A 112 7.92 5.03 47.91
CA PRO A 112 7.40 4.11 48.91
C PRO A 112 5.92 3.76 48.64
N SER A 113 5.63 2.47 48.63
CA SER A 113 4.26 1.94 48.62
C SER A 113 3.54 2.39 49.89
N LYS A 114 2.44 3.13 49.74
CA LYS A 114 1.50 3.40 50.83
C LYS A 114 0.86 2.07 51.26
N ALA A 115 1.25 1.61 52.45
CA ALA A 115 0.53 0.59 53.18
C ALA A 115 -0.80 1.18 53.72
N THR A 116 -1.93 0.78 53.13
CA THR A 116 -3.23 0.84 53.81
C THR A 116 -3.47 -0.51 54.48
N LYS A 117 -3.20 -0.54 55.79
CA LYS A 117 -3.64 -1.59 56.72
C LYS A 117 -5.15 -1.46 56.99
N SER A 118 -5.78 -2.63 57.21
CA SER A 118 -6.89 -2.93 58.14
C SER A 118 -8.15 -3.51 57.46
N PRO A 119 -8.98 -4.31 58.17
CA PRO A 119 -8.67 -5.67 58.65
C PRO A 119 -9.79 -6.68 58.29
N ARG A 120 -9.45 -7.97 58.30
CA ARG A 120 -10.40 -9.10 58.17
C ARG A 120 -11.33 -9.15 59.38
N LYS A 121 -12.65 -9.26 59.16
CA LYS A 121 -13.61 -9.68 60.19
C LYS A 121 -14.68 -10.59 59.57
N THR A 122 -14.78 -11.78 60.18
CA THR A 122 -15.77 -12.87 60.07
C THR A 122 -16.10 -13.38 58.68
#